data_AF-A0A1T4R7Y2-F1
#
_entry.id   AF-A0A1T4R7Y2-F1
#
_cell.length_a   1.000
_cell.length_b   1.000
_cell.length_c   1.000
_cell.angle_alpha   90.00
_cell.angle_beta   90.00
_cell.angle_gamma   90.00
#
_symmetry.space_group_name_H-M   'P 1'
#
loop_
_entity.id
_entity.type
_entity.pdbx_description
1 polymer ?
#
loop_
_entity_poly.entity_id
_entity_poly.type
_entity_poly.pdbx_seq_one_letter_code
_entity_poly.pdbx_strand_id
1 'polypeptide(L)'
;MNGRDNNGPNSQELALQELVHYGQKVVPELIQQLEKRYTILRSIYFAQPIGRRVLAANLRMGERIVRNETDFLRTQGLVEAQPGGMVITPEGEEVIFGLEQLIRLLKGLTSLEEELASRLGLHKVIVVSGDLDQDRQVLKEMGRAGANFLQEIIHKDKIETIAVTGGTSTLSVVESLPEISPGRSILVVPARGGFGTEMRTQANAIAALLAGKLGGEYRLFHVPDALSPQARLALLEEPHIQEMLRLMTQAQLVIHGIGDAVEMAKRRHMPQVEISWLIRHGAVGEALGSYV
;
A
#
# COMPACT_ATOMS: atom_id res chain seq x y z
N MET A 1 10.07 47.55 -13.09
CA MET A 1 10.78 46.39 -12.53
C MET A 1 9.95 45.81 -11.41
N ASN A 2 9.90 44.48 -11.37
CA ASN A 2 9.28 43.60 -10.36
C ASN A 2 7.79 43.28 -10.53
N GLY A 3 7.47 42.64 -11.68
CA GLY A 3 6.46 41.59 -11.68
C GLY A 3 7.06 40.38 -10.96
N ARG A 4 6.55 40.08 -9.77
CA ARG A 4 6.87 38.83 -9.07
C ARG A 4 6.08 37.73 -9.75
N ASP A 5 6.81 36.78 -10.31
CA ASP A 5 6.29 35.48 -10.75
C ASP A 5 5.48 34.87 -9.61
N ASN A 6 4.16 34.87 -9.78
CA ASN A 6 3.22 34.21 -8.88
C ASN A 6 2.91 32.80 -9.41
N ASN A 7 3.93 32.09 -9.89
CA ASN A 7 3.84 30.68 -10.26
C ASN A 7 3.95 29.82 -9.00
N GLY A 8 2.87 29.81 -8.22
CA GLY A 8 2.70 28.80 -7.18
C GLY A 8 2.56 27.40 -7.80
N PRO A 9 2.80 26.33 -7.02
CA PRO A 9 2.74 24.92 -7.47
C PRO A 9 1.46 24.56 -8.22
N ASN A 10 0.36 25.28 -7.97
CA ASN A 10 -0.94 25.12 -8.61
C ASN A 10 -0.95 25.39 -10.13
N SER A 11 -0.04 26.22 -10.65
CA SER A 11 -0.07 26.64 -12.08
C SER A 11 0.48 25.57 -13.02
N GLN A 12 1.51 24.83 -12.57
CA GLN A 12 2.09 23.73 -13.33
C GLN A 12 1.16 22.50 -13.35
N GLU A 13 0.49 22.24 -12.22
CA GLU A 13 -0.50 21.18 -12.11
C GLU A 13 -1.70 21.44 -13.02
N LEU A 14 -2.20 22.68 -13.06
CA LEU A 14 -3.29 23.06 -13.96
C LEU A 14 -2.91 22.87 -15.44
N ALA A 15 -1.71 23.31 -15.84
CA ALA A 15 -1.23 23.14 -17.21
C ALA A 15 -1.09 21.66 -17.61
N LEU A 16 -0.65 20.81 -16.67
CA LEU A 16 -0.56 19.36 -16.89
C LEU A 16 -1.94 18.72 -17.04
N GLN A 17 -2.91 19.15 -16.23
CA GLN A 17 -4.31 18.70 -16.34
C GLN A 17 -4.92 19.09 -17.69
N GLU A 18 -4.70 20.33 -18.14
CA GLU A 18 -5.16 20.78 -19.47
C GLU A 18 -4.51 19.97 -20.60
N LEU A 19 -3.20 19.74 -20.53
CA LEU A 19 -2.48 18.92 -21.51
C LEU A 19 -3.05 17.50 -21.58
N VAL A 20 -3.33 16.89 -20.43
CA VAL A 20 -3.96 15.57 -20.35
C VAL A 20 -5.36 15.61 -20.98
N HIS A 21 -6.19 16.58 -20.61
CA HIS A 21 -7.57 16.70 -21.08
C HIS A 21 -7.66 16.86 -22.61
N TYR A 22 -6.85 17.75 -23.18
CA TYR A 22 -6.83 17.96 -24.63
C TYR A 22 -6.07 16.85 -25.35
N GLY A 23 -4.99 16.32 -24.77
CA GLY A 23 -4.23 15.20 -25.32
C GLY A 23 -5.09 13.96 -25.53
N GLN A 24 -5.98 13.64 -24.58
CA GLN A 24 -6.93 12.53 -24.71
C GLN A 24 -7.89 12.69 -25.91
N LYS A 25 -8.20 13.93 -26.31
CA LYS A 25 -9.08 14.21 -27.45
C LYS A 25 -8.35 14.18 -28.79
N VAL A 26 -7.06 14.55 -28.81
CA VAL A 26 -6.31 14.78 -30.05
C VAL A 26 -5.39 13.61 -30.41
N VAL A 27 -4.79 12.94 -29.41
CA VAL A 27 -3.83 11.84 -29.62
C VAL A 27 -4.11 10.64 -28.69
N PRO A 28 -5.33 10.08 -28.69
CA PRO A 28 -5.69 8.98 -27.78
C PRO A 28 -4.83 7.72 -27.96
N GLU A 29 -4.35 7.44 -29.18
CA GLU A 29 -3.51 6.27 -29.45
C GLU A 29 -2.15 6.38 -28.76
N LEU A 30 -1.55 7.57 -28.72
CA LEU A 30 -0.27 7.80 -28.05
C LEU A 30 -0.40 7.58 -26.53
N ILE A 31 -1.50 8.04 -25.95
CA ILE A 31 -1.82 7.84 -24.52
C ILE A 31 -1.98 6.34 -24.22
N GLN A 32 -2.72 5.61 -25.05
CA GLN A 32 -2.86 4.15 -24.88
C GLN A 32 -1.51 3.42 -24.99
N GLN A 33 -0.61 3.87 -25.87
CA GLN A 33 0.74 3.31 -25.97
C GLN A 33 1.58 3.64 -24.72
N LEU A 34 1.50 4.87 -24.22
CA LEU A 34 2.17 5.30 -23.00
C LEU A 34 1.72 4.45 -21.81
N GLU A 35 0.41 4.31 -21.60
CA GLU A 35 -0.15 3.50 -20.52
C GLU A 35 0.30 2.04 -20.59
N LYS A 36 0.23 1.42 -21.78
CA LYS A 36 0.66 0.04 -21.99
C LYS A 36 2.14 -0.15 -21.65
N ARG A 37 3.02 0.73 -22.15
CA ARG A 37 4.46 0.64 -21.89
C ARG A 37 4.80 0.90 -20.43
N TYR A 38 4.11 1.86 -19.81
CA TYR A 38 4.20 2.09 -18.38
C TYR A 38 3.82 0.83 -17.58
N THR A 39 2.68 0.19 -17.89
CA THR A 39 2.27 -1.06 -17.24
C THR A 39 3.32 -2.17 -17.39
N ILE A 40 3.95 -2.30 -18.56
CA ILE A 40 5.03 -3.28 -18.79
C ILE A 40 6.25 -2.96 -17.93
N LEU A 41 6.72 -1.71 -17.93
CA LEU A 41 7.87 -1.26 -17.11
C LEU A 41 7.62 -1.51 -15.62
N ARG A 42 6.44 -1.10 -15.11
CA ARG A 42 6.00 -1.32 -13.74
C ARG A 42 5.98 -2.81 -13.37
N SER A 43 5.51 -3.66 -14.29
CA SER A 43 5.44 -5.08 -14.04
C SER A 43 6.80 -5.75 -14.00
N ILE A 44 7.74 -5.32 -14.86
CA ILE A 44 9.14 -5.76 -14.77
C ILE A 44 9.74 -5.29 -13.44
N TYR A 45 9.64 -4.00 -13.10
CA TYR A 45 10.19 -3.42 -11.86
C TYR A 45 9.86 -4.25 -10.61
N PHE A 46 8.62 -4.73 -10.49
CA PHE A 46 8.18 -5.47 -9.31
C PHE A 46 8.41 -6.97 -9.32
N ALA A 47 8.61 -7.58 -10.48
CA ALA A 47 8.87 -9.01 -10.59
C ALA A 47 10.29 -9.33 -11.07
N GLN A 48 11.14 -8.31 -11.24
CA GLN A 48 12.49 -8.49 -11.73
C GLN A 48 13.32 -9.39 -10.79
N PRO A 49 14.20 -10.24 -11.34
CA PRO A 49 14.33 -10.54 -12.77
C PRO A 49 13.14 -11.39 -13.29
N ILE A 50 12.55 -11.01 -14.43
CA ILE A 50 11.37 -11.70 -15.00
C ILE A 50 11.54 -12.11 -16.47
N GLY A 51 11.12 -13.34 -16.79
CA GLY A 51 11.07 -13.83 -18.17
C GLY A 51 9.83 -13.34 -18.93
N ARG A 52 9.97 -13.08 -20.24
CA ARG A 52 8.88 -12.58 -21.12
C ARG A 52 7.58 -13.39 -21.06
N ARG A 53 7.66 -14.72 -20.93
CA ARG A 53 6.48 -15.58 -20.85
C ARG A 53 5.68 -15.37 -19.56
N VAL A 54 6.38 -15.27 -18.43
CA VAL A 54 5.75 -14.99 -17.13
C VAL A 54 5.17 -13.57 -17.14
N LEU A 55 5.90 -12.61 -17.70
CA LEU A 55 5.41 -11.24 -17.86
C LEU A 55 4.12 -11.18 -18.70
N ALA A 56 4.08 -11.88 -19.84
CA ALA A 56 2.89 -11.96 -20.68
C ALA A 56 1.68 -12.58 -19.96
N ALA A 57 1.91 -13.63 -19.16
CA ALA A 57 0.87 -14.24 -18.35
C ALA A 57 0.35 -13.26 -17.27
N ASN A 58 1.24 -12.59 -16.54
CA ASN A 58 0.87 -11.61 -15.51
C ASN A 58 0.06 -10.46 -16.09
N LEU A 59 0.49 -9.94 -17.25
CA LEU A 59 -0.17 -8.82 -17.92
C LEU A 59 -1.41 -9.21 -18.74
N ARG A 60 -1.66 -10.52 -18.90
CA ARG A 60 -2.70 -11.06 -19.81
C ARG A 60 -2.59 -10.50 -21.23
N MET A 61 -1.35 -10.29 -21.68
CA MET A 61 -1.03 -9.80 -23.00
C MET A 61 -0.47 -10.94 -23.86
N GLY A 62 -0.71 -10.90 -25.17
CA GLY A 62 -0.11 -11.87 -26.09
C GLY A 62 1.42 -11.78 -26.08
N GLU A 63 2.12 -12.92 -26.09
CA GLU A 63 3.58 -12.97 -26.02
C GLU A 63 4.25 -12.13 -27.11
N ARG A 64 3.67 -12.09 -28.33
CA ARG A 64 4.17 -11.27 -29.43
C ARG A 64 4.15 -9.77 -29.09
N ILE A 65 3.11 -9.32 -28.41
CA ILE A 65 2.96 -7.91 -28.00
C ILE A 65 4.02 -7.60 -26.94
N VAL A 66 4.10 -8.41 -25.89
CA VAL A 66 5.10 -8.22 -24.83
C VAL A 66 6.52 -8.25 -25.38
N ARG A 67 6.82 -9.16 -26.31
CA ARG A 67 8.11 -9.20 -27.00
C ARG A 67 8.40 -7.87 -27.71
N ASN A 68 7.48 -7.39 -28.54
CA ASN A 68 7.70 -6.16 -29.30
C ASN A 68 7.90 -4.95 -28.39
N GLU A 69 7.09 -4.82 -27.32
CA GLU A 69 7.23 -3.70 -26.39
C GLU A 69 8.50 -3.80 -25.54
N THR A 70 8.85 -5.00 -25.04
CA THR A 70 10.08 -5.20 -24.25
C THR A 70 11.33 -5.01 -25.10
N ASP A 71 11.32 -5.44 -26.35
CA ASP A 71 12.40 -5.18 -27.30
C ASP A 71 12.55 -3.66 -27.54
N PHE A 72 11.43 -2.94 -27.73
CA PHE A 72 11.45 -1.47 -27.83
C PHE A 72 12.02 -0.82 -26.56
N LEU A 73 11.51 -1.15 -25.37
CA LEU A 73 11.97 -0.58 -24.11
C LEU A 73 13.46 -0.84 -23.87
N ARG A 74 13.96 -2.00 -24.29
CA ARG A 74 15.39 -2.33 -24.25
C ARG A 74 16.21 -1.45 -25.21
N THR A 75 15.71 -1.18 -26.42
CA THR A 75 16.41 -0.24 -27.34
C THR A 75 16.46 1.17 -26.81
N GLN A 76 15.53 1.56 -25.93
CA GLN A 76 15.53 2.85 -25.25
C GLN A 76 16.37 2.86 -23.96
N GLY A 77 17.07 1.77 -23.62
CA GLY A 77 17.89 1.70 -22.41
C GLY A 77 17.12 1.55 -21.10
N LEU A 78 15.79 1.43 -21.13
CA LEU A 78 14.94 1.37 -19.92
C LEU A 78 14.86 -0.03 -19.29
N VAL A 79 15.15 -1.06 -20.09
CA VAL A 79 15.12 -2.48 -19.68
C VAL A 79 16.40 -3.14 -20.17
N GLU A 80 17.00 -4.00 -19.35
CA GLU A 80 18.12 -4.84 -19.76
C GLU A 80 17.79 -6.32 -19.59
N ALA A 81 18.46 -7.17 -20.37
CA ALA A 81 18.29 -8.62 -20.29
C ALA A 81 19.48 -9.25 -19.57
N GLN A 82 19.20 -10.01 -18.52
CA GLN A 82 20.17 -10.80 -17.77
C GLN A 82 19.86 -12.30 -17.91
N PRO A 83 20.79 -13.22 -17.57
CA PRO A 83 20.55 -14.66 -17.62
C PRO A 83 19.30 -15.13 -16.84
N GLY A 84 18.92 -14.39 -15.78
CA GLY A 84 17.74 -14.67 -14.96
C GLY A 84 16.42 -14.05 -15.47
N GLY A 85 16.47 -13.19 -16.48
CA GLY A 85 15.30 -12.45 -16.97
C GLY A 85 15.59 -10.98 -17.25
N MET A 86 14.54 -10.23 -17.55
CA MET A 86 14.60 -8.79 -17.74
C MET A 86 14.61 -8.08 -16.39
N VAL A 87 15.40 -7.01 -16.29
CA VAL A 87 15.42 -6.09 -15.15
C VAL A 87 15.30 -4.65 -15.65
N ILE A 88 14.81 -3.77 -14.80
CA ILE A 88 14.77 -2.33 -15.04
C ILE A 88 16.16 -1.74 -14.82
N THR A 89 16.55 -0.81 -15.68
CA THR A 89 17.78 -0.01 -15.53
C THR A 89 17.54 1.20 -14.62
N PRO A 90 18.58 1.86 -14.07
CA PRO A 90 18.39 3.10 -13.30
C PRO A 90 17.57 4.17 -14.06
N GLU A 91 17.83 4.35 -15.35
CA GLU A 91 17.04 5.25 -16.21
C GLU A 91 15.58 4.80 -16.34
N GLY A 92 15.34 3.50 -16.45
CA GLY A 92 13.99 2.92 -16.44
C GLY A 92 13.25 3.18 -15.12
N GLU A 93 13.94 3.14 -13.98
CA GLU A 93 13.36 3.50 -12.68
C GLU A 93 12.98 4.98 -12.64
N GLU A 94 13.86 5.88 -13.09
CA GLU A 94 13.58 7.32 -13.20
C GLU A 94 12.33 7.60 -14.05
N VAL A 95 12.18 6.92 -15.19
CA VAL A 95 10.99 7.05 -16.05
C VAL A 95 9.74 6.55 -15.35
N ILE A 96 9.82 5.41 -14.64
CA ILE A 96 8.68 4.85 -13.89
C ILE A 96 8.19 5.84 -12.82
N PHE A 97 9.11 6.42 -12.05
CA PHE A 97 8.76 7.36 -10.98
C PHE A 97 8.33 8.72 -11.52
N GLY A 98 9.00 9.22 -12.57
CA GLY A 98 8.66 10.49 -13.20
C GLY A 98 7.28 10.48 -13.89
N LEU A 99 6.84 9.33 -14.42
CA LEU A 99 5.53 9.21 -15.07
C LEU A 99 4.37 8.96 -14.11
N GLU A 100 4.61 8.70 -12.82
CA GLU A 100 3.57 8.29 -11.86
C GLU A 100 2.43 9.31 -11.75
N GLN A 101 2.75 10.60 -11.60
CA GLN A 101 1.72 11.65 -11.53
C GLN A 101 0.94 11.81 -12.83
N LEU A 102 1.62 11.75 -13.98
CA LEU A 102 0.98 11.85 -15.28
C LEU A 102 0.00 10.69 -15.52
N ILE A 103 0.38 9.45 -15.18
CA ILE A 103 -0.49 8.27 -15.33
C ILE A 103 -1.70 8.37 -14.39
N ARG A 104 -1.52 8.88 -13.17
CA ARG A 104 -2.63 9.12 -12.23
C ARG A 104 -3.64 10.13 -12.78
N LEU A 105 -3.16 11.21 -13.40
CA LEU A 105 -4.01 12.20 -14.06
C LEU A 105 -4.72 11.63 -15.29
N LEU A 106 -4.01 10.91 -16.16
CA LEU A 106 -4.58 10.27 -17.36
C LEU A 106 -5.72 9.31 -17.00
N LYS A 107 -5.59 8.59 -15.88
CA LYS A 107 -6.61 7.67 -15.37
C LYS A 107 -7.69 8.32 -14.50
N GLY A 108 -7.64 9.65 -14.33
CA GLY A 108 -8.62 10.39 -13.50
C GLY A 108 -8.58 10.03 -12.01
N LEU A 109 -7.48 9.48 -11.52
CA LEU A 109 -7.39 8.99 -10.14
C LEU A 109 -7.41 10.13 -9.11
N THR A 110 -6.84 11.28 -9.46
CA THR A 110 -6.85 12.46 -8.57
C THR A 110 -8.28 12.93 -8.29
N SER A 111 -9.13 13.03 -9.32
CA SER A 111 -10.53 13.41 -9.14
C SER A 111 -11.31 12.37 -8.32
N LEU A 112 -11.02 11.08 -8.54
CA LEU A 112 -11.61 10.00 -7.74
C LEU A 112 -11.17 10.07 -6.27
N GLU A 113 -9.91 10.39 -5.99
CA GLU A 113 -9.41 10.59 -4.64
C GLU A 113 -10.12 11.74 -3.91
N GLU A 114 -10.28 12.88 -4.58
CA GLU A 114 -10.97 14.05 -4.04
C GLU A 114 -12.45 13.75 -3.78
N GLU A 115 -13.12 13.09 -4.73
CA GLU A 115 -14.53 12.69 -4.59
C GLU A 115 -14.71 11.72 -3.42
N LEU A 116 -13.87 10.68 -3.31
CA LEU A 116 -13.92 9.72 -2.22
C LEU A 116 -13.61 10.37 -0.87
N ALA A 117 -12.60 11.23 -0.81
CA ALA A 117 -12.25 11.96 0.40
C ALA A 117 -13.42 12.83 0.88
N SER A 118 -14.07 13.55 -0.03
CA SER A 118 -15.23 14.39 0.28
C SER A 118 -16.44 13.56 0.74
N ARG A 119 -16.80 12.50 0.00
CA ARG A 119 -17.97 11.65 0.31
C ARG A 119 -17.81 10.88 1.62
N LEU A 120 -16.59 10.45 1.94
CA LEU A 120 -16.29 9.63 3.12
C LEU A 120 -15.82 10.47 4.32
N GLY A 121 -15.62 11.78 4.15
CA GLY A 121 -15.09 12.65 5.20
C GLY A 121 -13.65 12.33 5.62
N LEU A 122 -12.83 11.83 4.69
CA LEU A 122 -11.45 11.44 4.95
C LEU A 122 -10.50 12.60 4.63
N HIS A 123 -9.45 12.75 5.44
CA HIS A 123 -8.42 13.78 5.22
C HIS A 123 -7.63 13.58 3.92
N LYS A 124 -7.37 12.32 3.57
CA LYS A 124 -6.63 11.95 2.36
C LYS A 124 -7.10 10.59 1.87
N VAL A 125 -7.28 10.48 0.56
CA VAL A 125 -7.46 9.21 -0.14
C VAL A 125 -6.32 9.09 -1.16
N ILE A 126 -5.77 7.89 -1.28
CA ILE A 126 -4.78 7.55 -2.30
C ILE A 126 -5.29 6.31 -3.02
N VAL A 127 -5.56 6.46 -4.31
CA VAL A 127 -5.96 5.41 -5.23
C VAL A 127 -4.76 5.01 -6.06
N VAL A 128 -4.56 3.71 -6.19
CA VAL A 128 -3.54 3.12 -7.04
C VAL A 128 -4.22 2.42 -8.20
N SER A 129 -3.69 2.57 -9.41
CA SER A 129 -4.30 1.94 -10.58
C SER A 129 -4.04 0.44 -10.61
N GLY A 130 -5.07 -0.35 -10.87
CA GLY A 130 -4.96 -1.78 -11.10
C GLY A 130 -6.10 -2.56 -10.45
N ASP A 131 -6.06 -3.87 -10.61
CA ASP A 131 -6.99 -4.81 -9.98
C ASP A 131 -6.15 -5.92 -9.32
N LEU A 132 -6.23 -6.00 -7.99
CA LEU A 132 -5.45 -6.94 -7.18
C LEU A 132 -5.82 -8.41 -7.46
N ASP A 133 -7.06 -8.67 -7.90
CA ASP A 133 -7.52 -10.02 -8.23
C ASP A 133 -6.90 -10.52 -9.54
N GLN A 134 -6.50 -9.60 -10.43
CA GLN A 134 -5.84 -9.94 -11.70
C GLN A 134 -4.32 -9.83 -11.63
N ASP A 135 -3.80 -8.84 -10.88
CA ASP A 135 -2.38 -8.55 -10.76
C ASP A 135 -1.97 -8.32 -9.29
N ARG A 136 -1.26 -9.30 -8.74
CA ARG A 136 -0.74 -9.25 -7.36
C ARG A 136 0.26 -8.13 -7.13
N GLN A 137 0.85 -7.56 -8.19
CA GLN A 137 1.79 -6.44 -8.06
C GLN A 137 1.12 -5.15 -7.62
N VAL A 138 -0.19 -5.02 -7.82
CA VAL A 138 -1.00 -3.90 -7.32
C VAL A 138 -0.85 -3.75 -5.80
N LEU A 139 -0.67 -4.84 -5.05
CA LEU A 139 -0.43 -4.77 -3.61
C LEU A 139 0.89 -4.05 -3.28
N LYS A 140 1.96 -4.35 -4.03
CA LYS A 140 3.26 -3.67 -3.84
C LYS A 140 3.17 -2.18 -4.17
N GLU A 141 2.34 -1.87 -5.15
CA GLU A 141 2.03 -0.53 -5.63
C GLU A 141 1.27 0.29 -4.57
N MET A 142 0.26 -0.32 -3.95
CA MET A 142 -0.39 0.20 -2.74
C MET A 142 0.58 0.34 -1.57
N GLY A 143 1.48 -0.63 -1.39
CA GLY A 143 2.52 -0.61 -0.37
C GLY A 143 3.42 0.62 -0.51
N ARG A 144 3.96 0.89 -1.71
CA ARG A 144 4.79 2.07 -1.96
C ARG A 144 4.02 3.37 -1.74
N ALA A 145 2.80 3.48 -2.28
CA ALA A 145 2.00 4.69 -2.11
C ALA A 145 1.70 4.97 -0.62
N GLY A 146 1.36 3.93 0.13
CA GLY A 146 1.15 4.02 1.58
C GLY A 146 2.44 4.33 2.35
N ALA A 147 3.58 3.78 1.94
CA ALA A 147 4.87 4.03 2.55
C ALA A 147 5.33 5.49 2.37
N ASN A 148 5.15 6.03 1.17
CA ASN A 148 5.44 7.44 0.89
C ASN A 148 4.58 8.36 1.77
N PHE A 149 3.28 8.06 1.86
CA PHE A 149 2.38 8.84 2.72
C PHE A 149 2.72 8.70 4.22
N LEU A 150 3.07 7.50 4.67
CA LEU A 150 3.54 7.27 6.04
C LEU A 150 4.82 8.07 6.33
N GLN A 151 5.77 8.08 5.40
CA GLN A 151 6.99 8.86 5.51
C GLN A 151 6.66 10.36 5.66
N GLU A 152 5.75 10.90 4.85
CA GLU A 152 5.30 12.28 4.97
C GLU A 152 4.71 12.60 6.35
N ILE A 153 3.82 11.75 6.86
CA ILE A 153 3.21 11.90 8.19
C ILE A 153 4.30 11.91 9.26
N ILE A 154 5.24 10.96 9.22
CA ILE A 154 6.31 10.85 10.23
C ILE A 154 7.21 12.09 10.26
N HIS A 155 7.45 12.73 9.11
CA HIS A 155 8.27 13.94 9.03
C HIS A 155 7.51 15.20 9.44
N LYS A 156 6.24 15.32 9.03
CA LYS A 156 5.41 16.50 9.31
C LYS A 156 4.95 16.52 10.77
N ASP A 157 4.59 15.36 11.31
CA ASP A 157 3.97 15.23 12.61
C ASP A 157 4.94 14.63 13.65
N LYS A 158 4.81 15.06 14.90
CA LYS A 158 5.62 14.54 16.02
C LYS A 158 5.03 13.24 16.57
N ILE A 159 5.11 12.17 15.76
CA ILE A 159 4.54 10.84 16.07
C ILE A 159 5.51 9.98 16.89
N GLU A 160 5.40 9.98 18.21
CA GLU A 160 6.19 9.17 19.15
C GLU A 160 5.73 7.72 19.24
N THR A 161 4.44 7.42 19.01
CA THR A 161 3.92 6.04 19.10
C THR A 161 3.06 5.66 17.89
N ILE A 162 3.38 4.54 17.24
CA ILE A 162 2.64 3.95 16.12
C ILE A 162 2.11 2.58 16.52
N ALA A 163 0.82 2.34 16.35
CA ALA A 163 0.23 1.01 16.47
C ALA A 163 0.02 0.38 15.07
N VAL A 164 0.39 -0.88 14.90
CA VAL A 164 0.25 -1.58 13.60
C VAL A 164 -0.49 -2.91 13.74
N THR A 165 -1.36 -3.19 12.78
CA THR A 165 -2.03 -4.50 12.71
C THR A 165 -1.25 -5.51 11.87
N GLY A 166 -1.72 -6.75 11.89
CA GLY A 166 -1.28 -7.79 10.96
C GLY A 166 -1.77 -7.57 9.52
N GLY A 167 -1.50 -8.55 8.66
CA GLY A 167 -2.07 -8.64 7.32
C GLY A 167 -1.12 -8.23 6.19
N THR A 168 -1.43 -8.71 4.99
CA THR A 168 -0.62 -8.53 3.79
C THR A 168 -0.53 -7.07 3.35
N SER A 169 -1.62 -6.30 3.46
CA SER A 169 -1.64 -4.88 3.09
C SER A 169 -0.75 -4.04 4.00
N THR A 170 -0.86 -4.21 5.32
CA THR A 170 -0.01 -3.53 6.31
C THR A 170 1.45 -3.92 6.11
N LEU A 171 1.75 -5.21 5.92
CA LEU A 171 3.10 -5.68 5.64
C LEU A 171 3.67 -5.04 4.38
N SER A 172 2.88 -4.95 3.30
CA SER A 172 3.33 -4.36 2.03
C SER A 172 3.70 -2.88 2.17
N VAL A 173 2.97 -2.12 2.99
CA VAL A 173 3.32 -0.73 3.31
C VAL A 173 4.64 -0.66 4.06
N VAL A 174 4.79 -1.47 5.12
CA VAL A 174 6.00 -1.47 5.94
C VAL A 174 7.22 -1.93 5.14
N GLU A 175 7.11 -2.99 4.33
CA GLU A 175 8.20 -3.48 3.47
C GLU A 175 8.68 -2.43 2.47
N SER A 176 7.75 -1.62 1.95
CA SER A 176 8.03 -0.57 0.96
C SER A 176 8.60 0.72 1.56
N LEU A 177 8.55 0.87 2.90
CA LEU A 177 9.13 2.04 3.57
C LEU A 177 10.67 1.95 3.51
N PRO A 178 11.39 2.97 3.02
CA PRO A 178 12.84 2.99 3.14
C PRO A 178 13.27 3.06 4.60
N GLU A 179 14.53 2.73 4.88
CA GLU A 179 15.10 3.06 6.18
C GLU A 179 15.17 4.58 6.32
N ILE A 180 14.53 5.11 7.36
CA ILE A 180 14.49 6.54 7.64
C ILE A 180 14.86 6.78 9.10
N SER A 181 15.58 7.88 9.35
CA SER A 181 15.92 8.32 10.70
C SER A 181 15.22 9.65 10.97
N PRO A 182 14.05 9.64 11.63
CA PRO A 182 13.28 10.86 11.88
C PRO A 182 13.93 11.78 12.93
N GLY A 183 15.15 11.47 13.41
CA GLY A 183 15.87 12.25 14.42
C GLY A 183 15.31 12.13 15.84
N ARG A 184 14.40 11.16 16.05
CA ARG A 184 13.70 10.91 17.32
C ARG A 184 13.35 9.42 17.41
N SER A 185 13.29 8.88 18.63
CA SER A 185 12.86 7.49 18.83
C SER A 185 11.34 7.39 18.66
N ILE A 186 10.89 6.45 17.82
CA ILE A 186 9.48 6.10 17.63
C ILE A 186 9.27 4.74 18.26
N LEU A 187 8.26 4.62 19.13
CA LEU A 187 7.81 3.35 19.66
C LEU A 187 6.75 2.75 18.72
N VAL A 188 6.99 1.53 18.25
CA VAL A 188 6.02 0.77 17.47
C VAL A 188 5.43 -0.36 18.32
N VAL A 189 4.11 -0.45 18.38
CA VAL A 189 3.40 -1.51 19.09
C VAL A 189 2.45 -2.24 18.15
N PRO A 190 2.19 -3.54 18.35
CA PRO A 190 1.09 -4.21 17.67
C PRO A 190 -0.24 -3.62 18.17
N ALA A 191 -1.22 -3.46 17.30
CA ALA A 191 -2.56 -2.98 17.66
C ALA A 191 -3.51 -4.11 18.11
N ARG A 192 -3.01 -5.36 18.19
CA ARG A 192 -3.78 -6.56 18.53
C ARG A 192 -2.89 -7.72 18.93
N GLY A 193 -3.53 -8.80 19.42
CA GLY A 193 -2.87 -10.05 19.79
C GLY A 193 -2.26 -10.81 18.61
N GLY A 194 -1.51 -11.86 18.95
CA GLY A 194 -1.04 -12.86 17.99
C GLY A 194 -2.23 -13.54 17.31
N PHE A 195 -2.25 -13.47 15.98
CA PHE A 195 -3.34 -14.00 15.16
C PHE A 195 -2.80 -14.53 13.83
N GLY A 196 -3.29 -15.69 13.40
CA GLY A 196 -2.91 -16.33 12.13
C GLY A 196 -1.66 -17.21 12.22
N THR A 197 -1.47 -18.06 11.21
CA THR A 197 -0.40 -19.06 11.14
C THR A 197 0.86 -18.55 10.42
N GLU A 198 0.75 -17.51 9.61
CA GLU A 198 1.87 -16.95 8.87
C GLU A 198 2.62 -15.91 9.70
N MET A 199 3.82 -16.26 10.15
CA MET A 199 4.64 -15.43 11.04
C MET A 199 4.88 -14.02 10.51
N ARG A 200 5.14 -13.87 9.20
CA ARG A 200 5.48 -12.59 8.58
C ARG A 200 4.34 -11.58 8.61
N THR A 201 3.09 -12.04 8.56
CA THR A 201 1.91 -11.18 8.52
C THR A 201 1.33 -10.93 9.91
N GLN A 202 1.96 -11.42 10.98
CA GLN A 202 1.54 -11.13 12.35
C GLN A 202 1.89 -9.69 12.77
N ALA A 203 1.02 -9.08 13.59
CA ALA A 203 1.20 -7.71 14.07
C ALA A 203 2.54 -7.50 14.79
N ASN A 204 2.99 -8.47 15.58
CA ASN A 204 4.29 -8.43 16.27
C ASN A 204 5.47 -8.37 15.29
N ALA A 205 5.44 -9.17 14.22
CA ALA A 205 6.50 -9.19 13.22
C ALA A 205 6.54 -7.88 12.42
N ILE A 206 5.37 -7.36 12.05
CA ILE A 206 5.25 -6.07 11.35
C ILE A 206 5.69 -4.91 12.25
N ALA A 207 5.37 -4.93 13.55
CA ALA A 207 5.81 -3.91 14.51
C ALA A 207 7.35 -3.87 14.62
N ALA A 208 7.98 -5.03 14.76
CA ALA A 208 9.43 -5.13 14.81
C ALA A 208 10.09 -4.67 13.49
N LEU A 209 9.52 -5.05 12.34
CA LEU A 209 10.02 -4.64 11.03
C LEU A 209 9.92 -3.11 10.84
N LEU A 210 8.78 -2.51 11.20
CA LEU A 210 8.60 -1.07 11.09
C LEU A 210 9.55 -0.31 12.02
N ALA A 211 9.70 -0.75 13.28
CA ALA A 211 10.65 -0.13 14.20
C ALA A 211 12.08 -0.18 13.66
N GLY A 212 12.50 -1.31 13.06
CA GLY A 212 13.79 -1.43 12.39
C GLY A 212 13.99 -0.41 11.28
N LYS A 213 12.99 -0.22 10.40
CA LYS A 213 13.02 0.78 9.33
C LYS A 213 13.02 2.23 9.81
N LEU A 214 12.50 2.48 11.01
CA LEU A 214 12.47 3.81 11.63
C LEU A 214 13.68 4.09 12.54
N GLY A 215 14.56 3.10 12.75
CA GLY A 215 15.59 3.18 13.79
C GLY A 215 15.02 3.37 15.20
N GLY A 216 13.78 2.92 15.43
CA GLY A 216 13.02 3.11 16.67
C GLY A 216 12.98 1.87 17.57
N GLU A 217 12.11 1.92 18.57
CA GLU A 217 11.85 0.81 19.49
C GLU A 217 10.54 0.10 19.14
N TYR A 218 10.42 -1.16 19.57
CA TYR A 218 9.13 -1.85 19.57
C TYR A 218 8.83 -2.51 20.92
N ARG A 219 7.56 -2.83 21.14
CA ARG A 219 7.11 -3.75 22.20
C ARG A 219 6.22 -4.81 21.58
N LEU A 220 6.33 -6.04 22.06
CA LEU A 220 5.57 -7.18 21.55
C LEU A 220 4.39 -7.49 22.47
N PHE A 221 3.29 -7.94 21.87
CA PHE A 221 2.10 -8.36 22.59
C PHE A 221 1.87 -9.86 22.39
N HIS A 222 2.26 -10.65 23.39
CA HIS A 222 2.22 -12.12 23.35
C HIS A 222 0.90 -12.70 23.86
N VAL A 223 -0.21 -12.02 23.56
CA VAL A 223 -1.55 -12.51 23.89
C VAL A 223 -2.23 -13.01 22.62
N PRO A 224 -2.80 -14.24 22.61
CA PRO A 224 -3.63 -14.70 21.51
C PRO A 224 -4.85 -13.82 21.31
N ASP A 225 -5.23 -13.57 20.06
CA ASP A 225 -6.41 -12.76 19.76
C ASP A 225 -7.73 -13.49 20.06
N ALA A 226 -7.71 -14.83 20.05
CA ALA A 226 -8.85 -15.67 20.42
C ALA A 226 -8.66 -16.23 21.83
N LEU A 227 -9.41 -15.70 22.80
CA LEU A 227 -9.39 -16.13 24.20
C LEU A 227 -10.80 -16.46 24.68
N SER A 228 -10.90 -17.41 25.61
CA SER A 228 -12.13 -17.57 26.39
C SER A 228 -12.37 -16.32 27.24
N PRO A 229 -13.64 -15.99 27.58
CA PRO A 229 -13.94 -14.85 28.44
C PRO A 229 -13.18 -14.88 29.78
N GLN A 230 -13.01 -16.07 30.36
CA GLN A 230 -12.30 -16.27 31.63
C GLN A 230 -10.80 -16.00 31.48
N ALA A 231 -10.15 -16.53 30.43
CA ALA A 231 -8.74 -16.29 30.17
C ALA A 231 -8.46 -14.81 29.90
N ARG A 232 -9.36 -14.14 29.17
CA ARG A 232 -9.27 -12.70 28.92
C ARG A 232 -9.31 -11.88 30.21
N LEU A 233 -10.25 -12.19 31.12
CA LEU A 233 -10.35 -11.48 32.40
C LEU A 233 -9.09 -11.67 33.24
N ALA A 234 -8.56 -12.89 33.33
CA ALA A 234 -7.32 -13.15 34.06
C ALA A 234 -6.13 -12.37 33.49
N LEU A 235 -5.98 -12.34 32.16
CA LEU A 235 -4.89 -11.61 31.50
C LEU A 235 -5.00 -10.09 31.65
N LEU A 236 -6.21 -9.53 31.78
CA LEU A 236 -6.39 -8.09 32.00
C LEU A 236 -5.89 -7.61 33.36
N GLU A 237 -5.72 -8.50 34.33
CA GLU A 237 -5.14 -8.18 35.64
C GLU A 237 -3.60 -8.12 35.62
N GLU A 238 -2.96 -8.65 34.56
CA GLU A 238 -1.50 -8.65 34.44
C GLU A 238 -0.96 -7.24 34.12
N PRO A 239 -0.06 -6.67 34.94
CA PRO A 239 0.41 -5.29 34.76
C PRO A 239 1.01 -5.02 33.38
N HIS A 240 1.74 -5.99 32.82
CA HIS A 240 2.36 -5.85 31.51
C HIS A 240 1.30 -5.78 30.38
N ILE A 241 0.16 -6.44 30.56
CA ILE A 241 -0.95 -6.41 29.60
C ILE A 241 -1.63 -5.06 29.65
N GLN A 242 -1.89 -4.55 30.85
CA GLN A 242 -2.45 -3.21 31.05
C GLN A 242 -1.55 -2.13 30.45
N GLU A 243 -0.23 -2.25 30.62
CA GLU A 243 0.74 -1.34 29.99
C GLU A 243 0.67 -1.39 28.45
N MET A 244 0.64 -2.59 27.87
CA MET A 244 0.54 -2.74 26.42
C MET A 244 -0.77 -2.18 25.87
N LEU A 245 -1.90 -2.42 26.54
CA LEU A 245 -3.19 -1.85 26.17
C LEU A 245 -3.16 -0.33 26.26
N ARG A 246 -2.55 0.24 27.30
CA ARG A 246 -2.34 1.70 27.41
C ARG A 246 -1.55 2.24 26.22
N LEU A 247 -0.43 1.60 25.87
CA LEU A 247 0.39 2.00 24.71
C LEU A 247 -0.40 1.94 23.40
N MET A 248 -1.21 0.90 23.18
CA MET A 248 -2.07 0.78 22.00
C MET A 248 -3.11 1.90 21.94
N THR A 249 -3.80 2.18 23.06
CA THR A 249 -4.84 3.22 23.11
C THR A 249 -4.30 4.64 23.01
N GLN A 250 -3.03 4.86 23.36
CA GLN A 250 -2.36 6.16 23.30
C GLN A 250 -1.54 6.36 22.01
N ALA A 251 -1.56 5.40 21.09
CA ALA A 251 -0.87 5.54 19.82
C ALA A 251 -1.40 6.75 19.04
N GLN A 252 -0.48 7.57 18.53
CA GLN A 252 -0.82 8.77 17.77
C GLN A 252 -1.12 8.46 16.31
N LEU A 253 -0.64 7.31 15.82
CA LEU A 253 -0.90 6.81 14.48
C LEU A 253 -1.22 5.32 14.54
N VAL A 254 -2.25 4.90 13.81
CA VAL A 254 -2.63 3.49 13.65
C VAL A 254 -2.54 3.11 12.18
N ILE A 255 -1.82 2.03 11.85
CA ILE A 255 -1.76 1.45 10.51
C ILE A 255 -2.59 0.16 10.48
N HIS A 256 -3.68 0.19 9.72
CA HIS A 256 -4.65 -0.89 9.69
C HIS A 256 -5.19 -1.19 8.29
N GLY A 257 -5.30 -2.47 7.96
CA GLY A 257 -6.02 -2.95 6.78
C GLY A 257 -7.44 -3.38 7.12
N ILE A 258 -8.40 -3.02 6.27
CA ILE A 258 -9.81 -3.42 6.38
C ILE A 258 -10.01 -4.73 5.61
N GLY A 259 -10.74 -5.68 6.20
CA GLY A 259 -11.03 -6.98 5.58
C GLY A 259 -12.52 -7.19 5.29
N ASP A 260 -12.83 -8.16 4.43
CA ASP A 260 -14.19 -8.66 4.25
C ASP A 260 -14.67 -9.37 5.52
N ALA A 261 -15.89 -9.08 5.98
CA ALA A 261 -16.43 -9.63 7.21
C ALA A 261 -16.41 -11.17 7.25
N VAL A 262 -16.86 -11.83 6.18
CA VAL A 262 -17.01 -13.28 6.15
C VAL A 262 -15.65 -13.96 6.01
N GLU A 263 -14.77 -13.42 5.15
CA GLU A 263 -13.41 -13.92 5.00
C GLU A 263 -12.65 -13.83 6.33
N MET A 264 -12.78 -12.69 7.02
CA MET A 264 -12.09 -12.46 8.27
C MET A 264 -12.62 -13.29 9.43
N ALA A 265 -13.93 -13.56 9.47
CA ALA A 265 -14.53 -14.48 10.43
C ALA A 265 -14.04 -15.92 10.22
N LYS A 266 -13.95 -16.38 8.95
CA LYS A 266 -13.41 -17.71 8.61
C LYS A 266 -11.95 -17.85 9.00
N ARG A 267 -11.10 -16.86 8.69
CA ARG A 267 -9.69 -16.85 9.10
C ARG A 267 -9.53 -16.94 10.62
N ARG A 268 -10.49 -16.42 11.37
CA ARG A 268 -10.55 -16.49 12.84
C ARG A 268 -11.07 -17.82 13.40
N HIS A 269 -11.40 -18.78 12.54
CA HIS A 269 -12.03 -20.05 12.94
C HIS A 269 -13.32 -19.82 13.73
N MET A 270 -14.05 -18.75 13.40
CA MET A 270 -15.33 -18.43 14.02
C MET A 270 -16.34 -19.56 13.72
N PRO A 271 -17.18 -19.97 14.70
CA PRO A 271 -18.22 -20.97 14.47
C PRO A 271 -19.15 -20.60 13.33
N GLN A 272 -19.59 -21.60 12.55
CA GLN A 272 -20.50 -21.37 11.40
C GLN A 272 -21.81 -20.66 11.79
N VAL A 273 -22.29 -20.88 13.01
CA VAL A 273 -23.49 -20.20 13.54
C VAL A 273 -23.29 -18.69 13.68
N GLU A 274 -22.10 -18.25 14.09
CA GLU A 274 -21.73 -16.83 14.22
C GLU A 274 -21.47 -16.20 12.85
N ILE A 275 -20.79 -16.91 11.94
CA ILE A 275 -20.61 -16.45 10.55
C ILE A 275 -21.99 -16.24 9.88
N SER A 276 -22.91 -17.19 10.06
CA SER A 276 -24.27 -17.08 9.53
C SER A 276 -25.03 -15.92 10.18
N TRP A 277 -24.76 -15.63 11.46
CA TRP A 277 -25.33 -14.47 12.14
C TRP A 277 -24.81 -13.16 11.54
N LEU A 278 -23.49 -13.03 11.27
CA LEU A 278 -22.90 -11.87 10.60
C LEU A 278 -23.54 -11.61 9.23
N ILE A 279 -23.67 -12.67 8.42
CA ILE A 279 -24.29 -12.57 7.09
C ILE A 279 -25.75 -12.10 7.19
N ARG A 280 -26.54 -12.69 8.11
CA ARG A 280 -27.96 -12.30 8.28
C ARG A 280 -28.13 -10.85 8.74
N HIS A 281 -27.16 -10.29 9.43
CA HIS A 281 -27.19 -8.90 9.90
C HIS A 281 -26.50 -7.93 8.92
N GLY A 282 -26.05 -8.42 7.76
CA GLY A 282 -25.52 -7.58 6.69
C GLY A 282 -24.10 -7.07 6.92
N ALA A 283 -23.31 -7.73 7.75
CA ALA A 283 -21.91 -7.36 7.94
C ALA A 283 -21.12 -7.55 6.62
N VAL A 284 -20.43 -6.51 6.20
CA VAL A 284 -19.63 -6.44 4.97
C VAL A 284 -18.15 -6.20 5.24
N GLY A 285 -17.80 -5.59 6.38
CA GLY A 285 -16.43 -5.25 6.73
C GLY A 285 -15.99 -5.81 8.08
N GLU A 286 -14.68 -5.96 8.25
CA GLU A 286 -14.03 -6.19 9.53
C GLU A 286 -12.85 -5.25 9.71
N ALA A 287 -12.82 -4.61 10.89
CA ALA A 287 -11.70 -3.79 11.32
C ALA A 287 -11.49 -3.95 12.84
N LEU A 288 -10.25 -4.26 13.25
CA LEU A 288 -9.84 -4.44 14.65
C LEU A 288 -10.76 -5.37 15.49
N GLY A 289 -11.30 -6.42 14.86
CA GLY A 289 -12.22 -7.38 15.48
C GLY A 289 -13.68 -6.92 15.53
N SER A 290 -13.99 -5.73 15.03
CA SER A 290 -15.35 -5.23 14.87
C SER A 290 -15.87 -5.55 13.46
N TYR A 291 -17.08 -6.11 13.39
CA TYR A 291 -17.75 -6.42 12.13
C TYR A 291 -18.84 -5.38 11.89
N VAL A 292 -18.86 -4.77 10.71
CA VAL A 292 -19.75 -3.66 10.31
C VAL A 292 -20.54 -4.00 9.06
#